data_AF-A0A316TZX6-F1
#
_entry.id   AF-A0A316TZX6-F1
#
_cell.length_a   1.000
_cell.length_b   1.000
_cell.length_c   1.000
_cell.angle_alpha   90.00
_cell.angle_beta   90.00
_cell.angle_gamma   90.00
#
_symmetry.space_group_name_H-M   'P 1'
#
loop_
_entity.id
_entity.type
_entity.pdbx_description
1 polymer ?
#
loop_
_entity_poly.entity_id
_entity_poly.type
_entity_poly.pdbx_seq_one_letter_code
_entity_poly.pdbx_strand_id
1 'polypeptide(L)'
;MSFLFRPISRLFRVGKSRHLAGTDLEGNRYYEYPSLHGSDDPRHTRRLIEYRVKKDHYSEYDTKNVAVQWKMWLRHTRMDPPPLDELEADKQRMLRLQENVRLIAIRDEESRRAAEVKRLEEYGQAVSS
;
A
#
# COMPACT_ATOMS: atom_id res chain seq x y z
N MET A 1 -27.07 10.59 49.71
CA MET A 1 -26.21 9.43 50.02
C MET A 1 -26.00 8.70 48.70
N SER A 2 -25.07 9.17 47.85
CA SER A 2 -23.71 8.62 47.75
C SER A 2 -23.76 7.15 47.26
N PHE A 3 -23.15 6.71 46.16
CA PHE A 3 -21.83 7.09 45.65
C PHE A 3 -21.74 6.83 44.13
N LEU A 4 -21.20 7.84 43.45
CA LEU A 4 -20.52 7.72 42.17
C LEU A 4 -19.40 6.68 42.29
N PHE A 5 -19.52 5.54 41.61
CA PHE A 5 -18.37 4.71 41.26
C PHE A 5 -18.36 4.47 39.75
N ARG A 6 -17.98 5.53 39.02
CA ARG A 6 -17.37 5.36 37.69
C ARG A 6 -16.01 4.65 37.93
N PRO A 7 -15.68 3.58 37.20
CA PRO A 7 -14.49 2.80 37.49
C PRO A 7 -13.21 3.63 37.35
N ILE A 8 -12.31 3.46 38.32
CA ILE A 8 -11.00 4.13 38.49
C ILE A 8 -9.99 3.70 37.39
N SER A 9 -10.42 2.93 36.39
CA SER A 9 -9.60 2.51 35.23
C SER A 9 -9.07 3.67 34.38
N ARG A 10 -9.53 4.91 34.62
CA ARG A 10 -8.95 6.12 34.00
C ARG A 10 -7.73 6.70 34.72
N LEU A 11 -7.45 6.30 35.96
CA LEU A 11 -6.32 6.85 36.74
C LEU A 11 -5.01 6.12 36.43
N PHE A 12 -5.08 4.82 36.22
CA PHE A 12 -3.96 4.04 35.71
C PHE A 12 -4.08 3.98 34.19
N ARG A 13 -3.29 4.81 33.52
CA ARG A 13 -3.09 4.91 32.07
C ARG A 13 -2.47 3.61 31.49
N VAL A 14 -2.95 2.45 31.91
CA VAL A 14 -2.67 1.10 31.42
C VAL A 14 -3.52 0.91 30.16
N GLY A 15 -3.16 1.66 29.12
CA GLY A 15 -3.86 1.70 27.84
C GLY A 15 -3.02 2.39 26.76
N LYS A 16 -1.70 2.45 26.98
CA LYS A 16 -0.72 3.08 26.09
C LYS A 16 0.25 2.09 25.46
N SER A 17 0.09 0.79 25.72
CA SER A 17 0.91 -0.23 25.08
C SER A 17 0.59 -0.22 23.59
N ARG A 18 1.42 0.46 22.81
CA ARG A 18 1.45 0.28 21.36
C ARG A 18 1.94 -1.14 21.09
N HIS A 19 1.23 -1.87 20.27
CA HIS A 19 1.66 -3.18 19.81
C HIS A 19 2.35 -3.02 18.45
N LEU A 20 3.58 -3.52 18.31
CA LEU A 20 4.24 -3.60 17.01
C LEU A 20 3.59 -4.73 16.22
N ALA A 21 2.81 -4.38 15.21
CA ALA A 21 2.11 -5.35 14.37
C ALA A 21 3.04 -5.98 13.33
N GLY A 22 4.03 -5.23 12.83
CA GLY A 22 5.03 -5.76 11.91
C GLY A 22 5.86 -4.68 11.21
N THR A 23 6.65 -5.11 10.23
CA THR A 23 7.51 -4.27 9.41
C THR A 23 7.36 -4.62 7.93
N ASP A 24 7.54 -3.65 7.05
CA ASP A 24 7.62 -3.90 5.61
C ASP A 24 9.06 -4.14 5.12
N LEU A 25 9.19 -4.38 3.80
CA LEU A 25 10.48 -4.59 3.13
C LEU A 25 11.38 -3.34 3.13
N GLU A 26 10.81 -2.15 3.37
CA GLU A 26 11.56 -0.89 3.46
C GLU A 26 12.06 -0.62 4.89
N GLY A 27 11.54 -1.35 5.87
CA GLY A 27 11.83 -1.22 7.29
C GLY A 27 10.95 -0.21 8.01
N ASN A 28 9.83 0.20 7.41
CA ASN A 28 8.81 0.97 8.12
C ASN A 28 8.13 0.07 9.16
N ARG A 29 7.81 0.64 10.32
CA ARG A 29 7.19 -0.09 11.45
C ARG A 29 5.71 0.25 11.55
N TYR A 30 4.89 -0.76 11.76
CA TYR A 30 3.45 -0.62 11.84
C TYR A 30 2.97 -0.96 13.25
N TYR A 31 2.16 -0.07 13.82
CA TYR A 31 1.69 -0.18 15.19
C TYR A 31 0.19 -0.15 15.28
N GLU A 32 -0.33 -0.95 16.21
CA GLU A 32 -1.71 -0.91 16.64
C GLU A 32 -1.81 -0.30 18.04
N TYR A 33 -2.74 0.63 18.19
CA TYR A 33 -3.03 1.34 19.43
C TYR A 33 -4.48 1.06 19.84
N PRO A 34 -4.76 0.97 21.15
CA PRO A 34 -6.13 0.88 21.61
C PRO A 34 -6.94 2.13 21.25
N SER A 35 -8.26 1.96 21.24
CA SER A 35 -9.22 3.04 20.97
C SER A 35 -9.06 4.19 21.98
N LEU A 36 -9.15 5.43 21.51
CA LEU A 36 -9.13 6.61 22.39
C LEU A 36 -10.35 6.68 23.31
N HIS A 37 -11.47 6.09 22.88
CA HIS A 37 -12.75 6.13 23.59
C HIS A 37 -12.94 4.96 24.57
N GLY A 38 -11.90 4.13 24.76
CA GLY A 38 -11.97 2.96 25.65
C GLY A 38 -12.84 1.83 25.11
N SER A 39 -13.09 1.80 23.79
CA SER A 39 -13.73 0.65 23.14
C SER A 39 -12.74 -0.51 23.05
N ASP A 40 -13.16 -1.69 23.50
CA ASP A 40 -12.42 -2.95 23.38
C ASP A 40 -12.63 -3.65 22.02
N ASP A 41 -13.53 -3.13 21.15
CA ASP A 41 -13.70 -3.64 19.78
C ASP A 41 -12.40 -3.45 18.96
N PRO A 42 -11.81 -4.53 18.40
CA PRO A 42 -10.64 -4.47 17.52
C PRO A 42 -10.81 -3.56 16.29
N ARG A 43 -12.05 -3.29 15.85
CA ARG A 43 -12.31 -2.37 14.73
C ARG A 43 -12.11 -0.90 15.09
N HIS A 44 -12.13 -0.58 16.38
CA HIS A 44 -11.94 0.78 16.88
C HIS A 44 -10.50 1.05 17.33
N THR A 45 -9.58 0.12 17.09
CA THR A 45 -8.14 0.35 17.29
C THR A 45 -7.63 1.38 16.29
N ARG A 46 -6.54 2.06 16.63
CA ARG A 46 -5.87 2.99 15.72
C ARG A 46 -4.62 2.34 15.17
N ARG A 47 -4.44 2.38 13.85
CA ARG A 47 -3.30 1.78 13.16
C ARG A 47 -2.44 2.89 12.56
N LEU A 48 -1.15 2.88 12.88
CA LEU A 48 -0.22 3.93 12.50
C LEU A 48 1.06 3.34 11.90
N ILE A 49 1.65 4.06 10.96
CA ILE A 49 2.95 3.79 10.38
C ILE A 49 4.01 4.72 10.99
N GLU A 50 5.15 4.16 11.35
CA GLU A 50 6.38 4.87 11.68
C GLU A 50 7.39 4.60 10.57
N TYR A 51 7.63 5.61 9.74
CA TYR A 51 8.59 5.51 8.65
C TYR A 51 10.01 5.32 9.18
N ARG A 52 10.81 4.49 8.50
CA ARG A 52 12.21 4.24 8.86
C ARG A 52 13.03 5.53 8.86
N VAL A 53 12.88 6.32 7.80
CA VAL A 53 13.54 7.62 7.65
C VAL A 53 12.55 8.69 8.10
N LYS A 54 12.94 9.45 9.12
CA LYS A 54 12.20 10.62 9.56
C LYS A 54 12.49 11.76 8.58
N LYS A 55 11.43 12.39 8.11
CA LYS A 55 11.47 13.58 7.27
C LYS A 55 10.99 14.79 8.05
N ASP A 56 11.51 15.96 7.70
CA ASP A 56 11.24 17.20 8.42
C ASP A 56 9.82 17.71 8.17
N HIS A 57 9.33 17.58 6.93
CA HIS A 57 7.96 17.99 6.58
C HIS A 57 7.05 16.79 6.33
N TYR A 58 5.81 16.89 6.84
CA TYR A 58 4.80 15.85 6.64
C TYR A 58 4.46 15.59 5.16
N SER A 59 4.56 16.62 4.31
CA SER A 59 4.34 16.52 2.87
C SER A 59 5.34 15.61 2.16
N GLU A 60 6.50 15.38 2.76
CA GLU A 60 7.54 14.55 2.16
C GLU A 60 7.29 13.04 2.37
N TYR A 61 6.40 12.66 3.29
CA TYR A 61 6.04 11.26 3.47
C TYR A 61 5.16 10.79 2.32
N ASP A 62 5.78 10.04 1.41
CA ASP A 62 5.07 9.51 0.26
C ASP A 62 4.25 8.27 0.65
N THR A 63 2.95 8.49 0.87
CA THR A 63 2.00 7.41 1.15
C THR A 63 1.85 6.49 -0.07
N LYS A 64 2.27 6.88 -1.29
CA LYS A 64 2.18 6.04 -2.48
C LYS A 64 3.13 4.85 -2.41
N ASN A 65 4.30 5.00 -1.80
CA ASN A 65 5.32 3.94 -1.75
C ASN A 65 4.99 2.83 -0.74
N VAL A 66 4.09 3.08 0.21
CA VAL A 66 3.63 2.04 1.14
C VAL A 66 2.94 0.90 0.38
N ALA A 67 3.33 -0.34 0.70
CA ALA A 67 2.74 -1.53 0.09
C ALA A 67 1.21 -1.57 0.26
N VAL A 68 0.50 -2.07 -0.75
CA VAL A 68 -0.97 -2.04 -0.79
C VAL A 68 -1.59 -2.85 0.36
N GLN A 69 -0.96 -3.96 0.72
CA GLN A 69 -1.37 -4.83 1.82
C GLN A 69 -1.34 -4.08 3.16
N TRP A 70 -0.28 -3.31 3.40
CA TRP A 70 -0.18 -2.46 4.58
C TRP A 70 -1.19 -1.31 4.56
N LYS A 71 -1.47 -0.72 3.38
CA LYS A 71 -2.55 0.28 3.24
C LYS A 71 -3.92 -0.30 3.60
N MET A 72 -4.22 -1.53 3.18
CA MET A 72 -5.48 -2.22 3.53
C MET A 72 -5.58 -2.47 5.03
N TRP A 73 -4.48 -2.87 5.66
CA TRP A 73 -4.43 -3.05 7.11
C TRP A 73 -4.59 -1.72 7.86
N LEU A 74 -3.88 -0.66 7.45
CA LEU A 74 -4.01 0.68 8.04
C LEU A 74 -5.44 1.26 7.94
N ARG A 75 -6.20 0.88 6.90
CA ARG A 75 -7.59 1.29 6.67
C ARG A 75 -8.62 0.33 7.27
N HIS A 76 -8.17 -0.65 8.07
CA HIS A 76 -9.04 -1.67 8.69
C HIS A 76 -9.84 -2.52 7.69
N THR A 77 -9.48 -2.51 6.41
CA THR A 77 -10.07 -3.40 5.39
C THR A 77 -9.59 -4.83 5.58
N ARG A 78 -8.37 -5.01 6.11
CA ARG A 78 -7.79 -6.29 6.49
C ARG A 78 -7.63 -6.34 8.01
N MET A 79 -8.02 -7.44 8.66
CA MET A 79 -7.90 -7.58 10.11
C MET A 79 -6.44 -7.81 10.53
N ASP A 80 -5.80 -8.83 9.96
CA ASP A 80 -4.43 -9.23 10.31
C ASP A 80 -3.37 -8.47 9.50
N PRO A 81 -2.21 -8.14 10.09
CA PRO A 81 -1.11 -7.53 9.34
C PRO A 81 -0.59 -8.48 8.25
N PRO A 82 -0.08 -7.97 7.12
CA PRO A 82 0.49 -8.80 6.08
C PRO A 82 1.80 -9.47 6.55
N PRO A 83 2.00 -10.77 6.27
CA PRO A 83 3.26 -11.45 6.51
C PRO A 83 4.33 -10.99 5.51
N LEU A 84 5.61 -11.14 5.89
CA LEU A 84 6.74 -10.70 5.08
C LEU A 84 6.79 -11.41 3.72
N ASP A 85 6.58 -12.72 3.71
CA ASP A 85 6.60 -13.56 2.50
C ASP A 85 5.57 -13.11 1.45
N GLU A 86 4.40 -12.63 1.90
CA GLU A 86 3.36 -12.08 0.99
C GLU A 86 3.86 -10.82 0.30
N LEU A 87 4.55 -9.94 1.04
CA LEU A 87 5.11 -8.70 0.50
C LEU A 87 6.23 -9.00 -0.52
N GLU A 88 7.07 -9.99 -0.23
CA GLU A 88 8.12 -10.43 -1.15
C GLU A 88 7.55 -11.03 -2.43
N ALA A 89 6.56 -11.92 -2.30
CA ALA A 89 5.88 -12.53 -3.43
C ALA A 89 5.21 -11.47 -4.31
N ASP A 90 4.57 -10.46 -3.71
CA ASP A 90 3.95 -9.37 -4.46
C ASP A 90 5.00 -8.49 -5.16
N LYS A 91 6.12 -8.19 -4.51
CA LYS A 91 7.24 -7.49 -5.15
C LYS A 91 7.74 -8.23 -6.38
N GLN A 92 7.93 -9.55 -6.28
CA GLN A 92 8.35 -10.38 -7.41
C GLN A 92 7.30 -10.41 -8.53
N ARG A 93 6.01 -10.50 -8.17
CA ARG A 93 4.90 -10.41 -9.12
C ARG A 93 4.95 -9.08 -9.87
N MET A 94 5.21 -7.98 -9.18
CA MET A 94 5.26 -6.65 -9.78
C MET A 94 6.43 -6.49 -10.75
N LEU A 95 7.60 -7.02 -10.42
CA LEU A 95 8.76 -7.04 -11.32
C LEU A 95 8.45 -7.81 -12.62
N ARG A 96 7.84 -9.00 -12.51
CA ARG A 96 7.43 -9.78 -13.71
C ARG A 96 6.40 -9.04 -14.54
N LEU A 97 5.43 -8.38 -13.90
CA LEU A 97 4.42 -7.61 -14.62
C LEU A 97 5.06 -6.46 -15.41
N GLN A 98 5.99 -5.73 -14.80
CA GLN A 98 6.69 -4.62 -15.47
C GLN A 98 7.43 -5.10 -16.72
N GLU A 99 8.12 -6.24 -16.63
CA GLU A 99 8.80 -6.82 -17.79
C GLU A 99 7.81 -7.25 -18.88
N ASN A 100 6.72 -7.93 -18.51
CA ASN A 100 5.68 -8.33 -19.47
C ASN A 100 5.06 -7.11 -20.16
N VAL A 101 4.75 -6.04 -19.41
CA VAL A 101 4.22 -4.79 -19.96
C VAL A 101 5.21 -4.17 -20.94
N ARG A 102 6.51 -4.18 -20.62
CA ARG A 102 7.56 -3.67 -21.52
C ARG A 102 7.61 -4.45 -22.84
N LEU A 103 7.58 -5.79 -22.78
CA LEU A 103 7.60 -6.64 -23.96
C LEU A 103 6.35 -6.43 -24.84
N ILE A 104 5.17 -6.31 -24.22
CA ILE A 104 3.92 -6.02 -24.93
C ILE A 104 4.00 -4.65 -25.62
N ALA A 105 4.53 -3.63 -24.95
CA ALA A 105 4.66 -2.30 -25.53
C ALA A 105 5.59 -2.27 -26.76
N ILE A 106 6.71 -3.01 -26.72
CA ILE A 106 7.62 -3.14 -27.86
C ILE A 106 6.90 -3.82 -29.04
N ARG A 107 6.22 -4.95 -28.78
CA ARG A 107 5.49 -5.69 -29.81
C ARG A 107 4.36 -4.86 -30.43
N ASP A 108 3.64 -4.08 -29.62
CA ASP A 108 2.56 -3.22 -30.10
C ASP A 108 3.10 -2.09 -30.99
N GLU A 109 4.23 -1.49 -30.62
CA GLU A 109 4.93 -0.49 -31.42
C GLU A 109 5.39 -1.05 -32.78
N GLU A 110 6.01 -2.24 -32.78
CA GLU A 110 6.41 -2.92 -34.03
C GLU A 110 5.21 -3.22 -34.94
N SER A 111 4.10 -3.67 -34.35
CA SER A 111 2.86 -3.97 -35.08
C SER A 111 2.26 -2.71 -35.71
N ARG A 112 2.27 -1.58 -34.98
CA ARG A 112 1.82 -0.28 -35.49
C ARG A 112 2.69 0.22 -36.64
N ARG A 113 4.02 0.12 -36.51
CA ARG A 113 4.97 0.49 -37.58
C ARG A 113 4.78 -0.35 -38.83
N ALA A 114 4.64 -1.67 -38.68
CA ALA A 114 4.39 -2.56 -39.82
C ALA A 114 3.07 -2.24 -40.52
N ALA A 115 2.01 -1.92 -39.77
CA ALA A 115 0.74 -1.49 -40.33
C ALA A 115 0.84 -0.15 -41.07
N GLU A 116 1.65 0.78 -40.57
CA GLU A 116 1.91 2.06 -41.22
C GLU A 116 2.70 1.90 -42.52
N VAL A 117 3.78 1.10 -42.52
CA VAL A 117 4.55 0.78 -43.72
C VAL A 117 3.64 0.17 -44.79
N LYS A 118 2.82 -0.83 -44.42
CA LYS A 118 1.88 -1.47 -45.35
C LYS A 118 0.88 -0.46 -45.94
N ARG A 119 0.35 0.45 -45.11
CA ARG A 119 -0.57 1.51 -45.57
C ARG A 119 0.10 2.44 -46.60
N LEU A 120 1.36 2.80 -46.36
CA LEU A 120 2.13 3.66 -47.27
C LEU A 120 2.43 2.96 -48.60
N GLU A 121 2.75 1.66 -48.56
CA GLU A 121 2.93 0.84 -49.77
C GLU A 121 1.66 0.77 -50.62
N GLU A 122 0.51 0.49 -49.98
CA GLU A 122 -0.81 0.46 -50.65
C GLU A 122 -1.15 1.81 -51.30
N TYR A 123 -0.87 2.92 -50.60
CA TYR A 123 -1.06 4.27 -51.14
C TYR A 123 -0.15 4.56 -52.35
N GLY A 124 1.13 4.18 -52.26
CA GLY A 124 2.09 4.36 -53.36
C GLY A 124 1.71 3.59 -54.63
N GLN A 125 1.19 2.36 -54.48
CA GLN A 125 0.69 1.55 -55.59
C GLN A 125 -0.56 2.16 -56.23
N ALA A 126 -1.49 2.68 -55.42
CA ALA A 126 -2.73 3.30 -55.91
C ALA A 126 -2.50 4.61 -56.68
N VAL A 127 -1.47 5.38 -56.33
CA VAL A 127 -1.12 6.64 -57.03
C VAL A 127 -0.35 6.38 -58.34
N SER A 128 0.33 5.23 -58.44
CA SER A 128 1.15 4.87 -59.61
C SER A 128 0.40 4.08 -60.68
N SER A 129 -0.86 3.70 -60.40
CA SER A 129 -1.78 3.00 -61.32
C SER A 129 -2.76 4.00 -61.94
#